data_AF-A0A4U6VY90-F1
#
_entry.id   AF-A0A4U6VY90-F1
#
_cell.length_a   1.000
_cell.length_b   1.000
_cell.length_c   1.000
_cell.angle_alpha   90.00
_cell.angle_beta   90.00
_cell.angle_gamma   90.00
#
_symmetry.space_group_name_H-M   'P 1'
#
loop_
_entity.id
_entity.type
_entity.pdbx_description
1 polymer ?
#
loop_
_entity_poly.entity_id
_entity_poly.type
_entity_poly.pdbx_seq_one_letter_code
_entity_poly.pdbx_strand_id
1 'polypeptide(L)'
;MKADWHACLNNKVGFKGFGVPKEQQDKAVKFSFHGQPAEIRHGSVVIAAITSCTNTSNPSVMLGAGLVQRRRVNLALRFIHGFKLVLLQDLEQ
;
A
#
# COMPACT_ATOMS: atom_id res chain seq x y z
N MET A 1 7.63 11.37 1.94
CA MET A 1 7.07 10.05 2.28
C MET A 1 8.16 8.99 2.52
N LYS A 2 9.03 8.70 1.54
CA LYS A 2 10.11 7.70 1.72
C LYS A 2 11.05 8.04 2.88
N ALA A 3 11.67 9.23 2.88
CA ALA A 3 12.57 9.64 3.97
C ALA A 3 11.89 9.64 5.35
N ASP A 4 10.64 10.11 5.40
CA ASP A 4 9.83 10.13 6.62
C ASP A 4 9.56 8.72 7.17
N TRP A 5 9.18 7.77 6.31
CA TRP A 5 8.99 6.37 6.70
C TRP A 5 10.26 5.75 7.31
N HIS A 6 11.43 5.98 6.69
CA HIS A 6 12.69 5.44 7.21
C HIS A 6 13.05 6.04 8.57
N ALA A 7 12.77 7.33 8.79
CA ALA A 7 12.94 7.95 10.10
C ALA A 7 12.00 7.31 11.15
N CYS A 8 10.74 7.03 10.78
CA CYS A 8 9.79 6.39 11.67
C CYS A 8 10.21 4.98 12.12
N LEU A 9 10.98 4.22 11.33
CA LEU A 9 11.46 2.90 11.76
C LEU A 9 12.34 2.99 13.01
N ASN A 10 13.22 3.99 13.09
CA ASN A 10 14.19 4.13 14.18
C ASN A 10 13.66 4.93 15.39
N ASN A 11 12.71 5.84 15.17
CA ASN A 11 12.20 6.70 16.24
C ASN A 11 11.57 5.89 17.38
N LYS A 12 11.66 6.42 18.61
CA LYS A 12 10.99 5.86 19.79
C LYS A 12 9.51 5.68 19.50
N VAL A 13 8.93 4.60 20.03
CA VAL A 13 7.54 4.23 19.82
C VAL A 13 6.61 5.42 20.13
N GLY A 14 5.78 5.78 19.17
CA GLY A 14 4.89 6.93 19.25
C GLY A 14 4.25 7.23 17.89
N PHE A 15 3.64 8.42 17.74
CA PHE A 15 2.90 8.79 16.52
C PHE A 15 3.73 8.64 15.22
N LYS A 16 5.05 8.89 15.29
CA LYS A 16 5.99 8.74 14.15
C LYS A 16 7.18 7.86 14.51
N GLY A 17 6.97 6.80 15.27
CA GLY A 17 8.05 5.91 15.66
C GLY A 17 7.58 4.49 15.93
N PHE A 18 8.33 3.53 15.38
CA PHE A 18 8.07 2.09 15.51
C PHE A 18 9.12 1.37 16.36
N GLY A 19 10.24 2.02 16.70
CA GLY A 19 11.28 1.45 17.57
C GLY A 19 11.96 0.20 17.02
N VAL A 20 12.08 0.06 15.70
CA VAL A 20 12.71 -1.08 15.04
C VAL A 20 14.24 -0.93 15.04
N PRO A 21 14.99 -1.85 15.66
CA PRO A 21 16.45 -1.84 15.66
C PRO A 21 17.01 -1.88 14.23
N LYS A 22 18.13 -1.18 13.97
CA LYS A 22 18.71 -1.07 12.62
C LYS A 22 19.01 -2.42 11.99
N GLU A 23 19.37 -3.40 12.81
CA GLU A 23 19.70 -4.77 12.40
C GLU A 23 18.47 -5.52 11.84
N GLN A 24 17.26 -5.06 12.16
CA GLN A 24 16.00 -5.68 11.73
C GLN A 24 15.27 -4.88 10.64
N GLN A 25 15.73 -3.67 10.29
CA GLN A 25 15.01 -2.80 9.35
C GLN A 25 14.98 -3.36 7.91
N ASP A 26 15.98 -4.16 7.53
CA ASP A 26 16.05 -4.80 6.21
C ASP A 26 15.45 -6.22 6.20
N LYS A 27 14.79 -6.63 7.29
CA LYS A 27 14.19 -7.96 7.39
C LYS A 27 13.12 -8.15 6.31
N ALA A 28 13.27 -9.25 5.56
CA ALA A 28 12.29 -9.71 4.59
C ALA A 28 11.80 -11.11 4.96
N VAL A 29 10.49 -11.34 4.83
CA VAL A 29 9.85 -12.62 5.12
C VAL A 29 9.25 -13.16 3.83
N LYS A 30 9.65 -14.37 3.45
CA LYS A 30 9.10 -15.10 2.31
C LYS A 30 7.96 -16.01 2.76
N PHE A 31 6.90 -16.08 1.97
CA PHE A 31 5.73 -16.92 2.25
C PHE A 31 5.09 -17.39 0.93
N SER A 32 4.20 -18.38 1.01
CA SER A 32 3.41 -18.84 -0.13
C SER A 32 2.02 -18.18 -0.09
N PHE A 33 1.62 -17.56 -1.19
CA PHE A 33 0.30 -16.96 -1.37
C PHE A 33 -0.38 -17.60 -2.58
N HIS A 34 -1.44 -18.39 -2.34
CA HIS A 34 -2.11 -19.18 -3.39
C HIS A 34 -1.15 -20.02 -4.25
N GLY A 35 -0.15 -20.64 -3.63
CA GLY A 35 0.85 -21.47 -4.32
C GLY A 35 1.94 -20.68 -5.05
N GLN A 36 1.93 -19.35 -4.97
CA GLN A 36 2.98 -18.49 -5.54
C GLN A 36 3.89 -17.94 -4.42
N PRO A 37 5.22 -17.92 -4.62
CA PRO A 37 6.13 -17.31 -3.66
C PRO A 37 5.92 -15.79 -3.62
N ALA A 38 5.82 -15.25 -2.41
CA ALA A 38 5.71 -13.83 -2.12
C ALA A 38 6.68 -13.42 -1.01
N GLU A 39 7.03 -12.14 -0.98
CA GLU A 39 7.95 -11.56 0.00
C GLU A 39 7.38 -10.24 0.55
N ILE A 40 7.44 -10.06 1.87
CA ILE A 40 7.07 -8.81 2.55
C ILE A 40 8.28 -8.30 3.33
N ARG A 41 8.46 -6.98 3.31
CA ARG A 41 9.47 -6.23 4.07
C ARG A 41 8.83 -5.01 4.71
N HIS A 42 9.58 -4.30 5.55
CA HIS A 42 9.10 -3.04 6.12
C HIS A 42 8.76 -2.03 5.00
N GLY A 43 7.55 -1.47 5.06
CA GLY A 43 7.03 -0.54 4.05
C GLY A 43 6.35 -1.21 2.85
N SER A 44 6.26 -2.54 2.79
CA SER A 44 5.42 -3.23 1.81
C SER A 44 3.94 -2.83 1.98
N VAL A 45 3.28 -2.46 0.89
CA VAL A 45 1.84 -2.17 0.88
C VAL A 45 1.08 -3.48 0.76
N VAL A 46 0.27 -3.82 1.77
CA VAL A 46 -0.57 -5.04 1.79
C VAL A 46 -2.03 -4.75 1.43
N ILE A 47 -2.50 -3.55 1.73
CA ILE A 47 -3.84 -3.06 1.41
C ILE A 47 -3.70 -1.69 0.76
N ALA A 48 -4.34 -1.51 -0.39
CA ALA A 48 -4.62 -0.20 -0.94
C ALA A 48 -6.13 -0.07 -1.10
N ALA A 49 -6.68 0.98 -0.51
CA ALA A 49 -8.09 1.27 -0.61
C ALA A 49 -8.31 2.73 -0.98
N ILE A 50 -9.27 2.96 -1.87
CA ILE A 50 -9.84 4.29 -2.09
C ILE A 50 -11.13 4.32 -1.27
N THR A 51 -11.14 5.14 -0.23
CA THR A 51 -12.22 5.26 0.77
C THR A 51 -12.54 6.74 1.04
N SER A 52 -13.59 6.99 1.84
CA SER A 52 -14.14 8.30 2.20
C SER A 52 -14.95 8.99 1.11
N CYS A 53 -15.94 9.76 1.54
CA CYS A 53 -16.79 10.57 0.67
C CYS A 53 -15.97 11.64 -0.08
N THR A 54 -14.95 12.25 0.53
CA THR A 54 -14.21 13.37 -0.09
C THR A 54 -13.48 12.97 -1.37
N ASN A 55 -12.85 11.79 -1.40
CA ASN A 55 -12.10 11.34 -2.57
C ASN A 55 -12.96 10.53 -3.55
N THR A 56 -13.98 9.82 -3.06
CA THR A 56 -14.88 9.03 -3.91
C THR A 56 -15.93 9.89 -4.62
N SER A 57 -16.36 11.01 -4.01
CA SER A 57 -17.29 11.96 -4.62
C SER A 57 -16.64 12.89 -5.65
N ASN A 58 -15.31 12.99 -5.68
CA ASN A 58 -14.59 13.81 -6.65
C ASN A 58 -14.36 13.03 -7.96
N PRO A 59 -15.11 13.30 -9.05
CA PRO A 59 -15.02 12.52 -10.27
C PRO A 59 -13.67 12.65 -10.96
N SER A 60 -13.01 13.81 -10.84
CA SER A 60 -11.70 14.05 -11.45
C SER A 60 -10.63 13.14 -10.85
N VAL A 61 -10.65 12.93 -9.53
CA VAL A 61 -9.68 12.04 -8.84
C VAL A 61 -9.95 10.58 -9.20
N MET A 62 -11.22 10.16 -9.22
CA MET A 62 -11.61 8.80 -9.57
C MET A 62 -11.32 8.44 -11.03
N LEU A 63 -11.59 9.35 -11.96
CA LEU A 63 -11.23 9.18 -13.37
C LEU A 63 -9.71 9.12 -13.54
N GLY A 64 -8.96 9.99 -12.84
CA GLY A 64 -7.49 9.94 -12.82
C GLY A 64 -6.95 8.57 -12.36
N ALA A 65 -7.50 8.03 -11.27
CA ALA A 65 -7.15 6.70 -10.77
C ALA A 65 -7.46 5.59 -11.79
N GLY A 66 -8.64 5.66 -12.45
CA GLY A 66 -9.03 4.74 -13.51
C GLY A 66 -8.09 4.77 -14.72
N LEU A 67 -7.66 5.96 -15.15
CA LEU A 67 -6.71 6.12 -16.25
C LEU A 67 -5.33 5.55 -15.92
N VAL A 68 -4.84 5.75 -14.69
CA VAL A 68 -3.59 5.14 -14.21
C VAL A 68 -3.69 3.61 -14.24
N GLN A 69 -4.82 3.07 -13.79
CA GLN A 69 -5.06 1.62 -13.81
C GLN A 69 -5.14 1.09 -15.25
N ARG A 70 -5.81 1.80 -16.16
CA ARG A 70 -5.86 1.43 -17.58
C ARG A 70 -4.46 1.42 -18.20
N ARG A 71 -3.63 2.42 -17.91
CA ARG A 71 -2.23 2.47 -18.38
C ARG A 71 -1.42 1.29 -17.85
N ARG A 72 -1.58 0.92 -16.58
CA ARG A 72 -0.92 -0.27 -16.01
C ARG A 72 -1.31 -1.56 -16.75
N VAL A 73 -2.60 -1.76 -17.02
CA VAL A 73 -3.09 -2.93 -17.76
C VAL A 73 -2.50 -2.97 -19.17
N ASN A 74 -2.50 -1.83 -19.88
CA ASN A 74 -1.92 -1.74 -21.23
C ASN A 74 -0.41 -2.03 -21.25
N LEU A 75 0.30 -1.73 -20.16
CA LEU A 75 1.73 -2.03 -19.99
C LEU A 75 1.97 -3.42 -19.35
N ALA A 76 0.93 -4.24 -19.19
CA ALA A 76 0.98 -5.55 -18.53
C ALA A 76 1.58 -5.54 -17.10
N LEU A 77 1.48 -4.41 -16.39
CA LEU A 77 2.00 -4.24 -15.03
C LEU A 77 1.07 -4.86 -13.99
N ARG A 78 1.50 -5.95 -13.36
CA ARG A 78 0.73 -6.66 -12.32
C ARG A 78 0.98 -6.08 -10.92
N PHE A 79 0.00 -6.22 -10.04
CA PHE A 79 0.23 -6.01 -8.60
C PHE A 79 1.04 -7.18 -8.03
N ILE A 80 1.74 -6.93 -6.93
CA ILE A 80 2.49 -7.95 -6.21
C ILE A 80 1.49 -8.94 -5.60
N HIS A 81 1.80 -10.24 -5.62
CA HIS A 81 0.97 -11.26 -4.98
C HIS A 81 0.81 -10.97 -3.48
N GLY A 82 -0.40 -11.17 -2.94
CA GLY A 82 -0.72 -10.83 -1.55
C GLY A 82 -1.21 -9.40 -1.33
N PHE A 83 -1.30 -8.58 -2.38
CA PHE A 83 -1.85 -7.23 -2.35
C PHE A 83 -3.36 -7.22 -2.54
N LYS A 84 -4.11 -6.56 -1.64
CA LYS A 84 -5.56 -6.36 -1.76
C LYS A 84 -5.86 -4.92 -2.21
N LEU A 85 -6.52 -4.79 -3.36
CA LEU A 85 -7.12 -3.52 -3.79
C LEU A 85 -8.62 -3.51 -3.46
N VAL A 86 -9.10 -2.45 -2.81
CA VAL A 86 -10.52 -2.29 -2.47
C VAL A 86 -11.01 -0.89 -2.84
N LEU A 87 -12.19 -0.83 -3.44
CA LEU A 87 -12.94 0.41 -3.64
C LEU A 87 -14.17 0.35 -2.74
N LEU A 88 -14.19 1.21 -1.72
CA LEU A 88 -15.37 1.39 -0.88
C LEU A 88 -15.97 2.74 -1.26
N GLN A 89 -17.12 2.70 -1.90
CA GLN A 89 -18.04 3.82 -1.84
C GLN A 89 -18.71 3.71 -0.49
N ASP A 90 -18.43 4.67 0.41
CA ASP A 90 -19.26 4.85 1.58
C ASP A 90 -20.67 5.17 1.06
N LEU A 91 -21.55 4.16 1.11
CA LEU A 91 -22.99 4.34 1.04
C LEU A 91 -23.35 5.05 2.34
N GLU A 92 -23.33 6.38 2.34
CA GLU A 92 -24.15 7.12 3.28
C GLU A 92 -25.60 6.67 3.01
N GLN A 93 -26.16 5.95 3.98
CA GLN A 93 -27.61 5.93 4.16
C GLN A 93 -28.06 7.29 4.67
#